data_AF-A0ABD6MGL4-F1
#
_entry.id   AF-A0ABD6MGL4-F1
#
_cell.length_a   1.000
_cell.length_b   1.000
_cell.length_c   1.000
_cell.angle_alpha   90.00
_cell.angle_beta   90.00
_cell.angle_gamma   90.00
#
_symmetry.space_group_name_H-M   'P 1'
#
loop_
_entity.id
_entity.type
_entity.pdbx_description
1 polymer ?
#
loop_
_entity_poly.entity_id
_entity_poly.type
_entity_poly.pdbx_seq_one_letter_code
_entity_poly.pdbx_strand_id
1 'polypeptide(L)'
;MNRTDFYLNVKLISVIVVTLFLSGCYSLDQNEFCPFGKGASQEVDYSSPVIISSNNNIIPTREQKALLASSRHFSSGVINETYDSAEYLCENKELSIEQYQQLQGIANVFIHSGAVFPWAWTENGKLQRDPLHLALEDNDAGHIITGAFCVVGICDRMDHDQFCKNKERAYLKNEKLINKLIDYYVSNKGYEITYPNTKTVSYCKGPKW
;
A
#
# COMPACT_ATOMS: atom_id res chain seq x y z
N MET A 1 41.62 -31.03 -17.43
CA MET A 1 40.21 -31.17 -17.82
C MET A 1 40.11 -30.98 -19.31
N ASN A 2 39.68 -32.02 -20.05
CA ASN A 2 39.60 -31.96 -21.51
C ASN A 2 38.48 -31.02 -21.95
N ARG A 3 38.72 -30.22 -23.01
CA ARG A 3 37.74 -29.26 -23.58
C ARG A 3 36.39 -29.92 -23.88
N THR A 4 36.38 -31.19 -24.28
CA THR A 4 35.19 -31.97 -24.60
C THR A 4 34.26 -32.14 -23.40
N ASP A 5 34.81 -32.33 -22.20
CA ASP A 5 34.03 -32.50 -20.96
C ASP A 5 33.40 -31.18 -20.51
N PHE A 6 34.04 -30.04 -20.82
CA PHE A 6 33.50 -28.71 -20.52
C PHE A 6 32.28 -28.39 -21.38
N TYR A 7 32.33 -28.68 -22.69
CA TYR A 7 31.20 -28.43 -23.60
C TYR A 7 29.98 -29.32 -23.32
N LEU A 8 30.20 -30.57 -22.87
CA LEU A 8 29.11 -31.48 -22.52
C LEU A 8 28.35 -30.97 -21.29
N ASN A 9 29.08 -30.52 -20.26
CA ASN A 9 28.49 -29.99 -19.02
C ASN A 9 27.74 -28.67 -19.26
N VAL A 10 28.27 -27.76 -20.08
CA VAL A 10 27.57 -26.51 -20.43
C VAL A 10 26.29 -26.79 -21.22
N LYS A 11 26.31 -27.72 -22.18
CA LYS A 11 25.10 -28.12 -22.93
C LYS A 11 24.05 -28.75 -22.02
N LEU A 12 24.44 -29.61 -21.07
CA LEU A 12 23.51 -30.25 -20.14
C LEU A 12 22.82 -29.22 -19.23
N ILE A 13 23.58 -28.26 -18.69
CA ILE A 13 23.04 -27.16 -17.87
C ILE A 13 22.08 -26.29 -18.69
N SER A 14 22.43 -25.97 -19.93
CA SER A 14 21.60 -25.19 -20.84
C SER A 14 20.25 -25.87 -21.11
N VAL A 15 20.26 -27.19 -21.32
CA VAL A 15 19.04 -27.98 -21.57
C VAL A 15 18.14 -28.00 -20.34
N ILE A 16 18.69 -28.18 -19.14
CA ILE A 16 17.92 -28.18 -17.88
C ILE A 16 17.25 -26.83 -17.64
N VAL A 17 17.99 -25.73 -17.85
CA VAL A 17 17.46 -24.37 -17.72
C VAL A 17 16.33 -24.13 -18.72
N VAL A 18 16.49 -24.53 -19.98
CA VAL A 18 15.45 -24.38 -21.02
C VAL A 18 14.21 -25.23 -20.73
N THR A 19 14.36 -26.45 -20.20
CA THR A 19 13.20 -27.28 -19.80
C THR A 19 12.43 -26.71 -18.62
N LEU A 20 13.10 -26.06 -17.65
CA LEU A 20 12.43 -25.38 -16.53
C LEU A 20 11.60 -24.17 -16.98
N PHE A 21 12.04 -23.47 -18.04
CA PHE A 21 11.26 -22.38 -18.65
C PHE A 21 10.05 -22.90 -19.45
N LEU A 22 10.15 -24.07 -20.09
CA LEU A 22 9.08 -24.62 -20.94
C LEU A 22 7.97 -25.36 -20.17
N SER A 23 8.23 -25.85 -18.95
CA SER A 23 7.21 -26.51 -18.11
C SER A 23 6.50 -25.57 -17.13
N GLY A 24 6.76 -24.26 -17.18
CA GLY A 24 6.09 -23.28 -16.35
C GLY A 24 4.62 -23.14 -16.78
N CYS A 25 3.69 -23.44 -15.87
CA CYS A 25 2.26 -23.24 -16.08
C CYS A 25 1.95 -21.75 -16.28
N TYR A 26 1.81 -21.33 -17.54
CA TYR A 26 1.25 -20.03 -17.91
C TYR A 26 -0.22 -19.96 -17.47
N SER A 27 -0.68 -18.84 -16.92
CA SER A 27 -2.10 -18.56 -16.78
C SER A 27 -2.46 -17.23 -17.42
N LEU A 28 -3.64 -17.20 -18.03
CA LEU A 28 -4.16 -16.18 -18.92
C LEU A 28 -4.58 -14.86 -18.24
N ASP A 29 -4.51 -14.76 -16.90
CA ASP A 29 -5.08 -13.59 -16.21
C ASP A 29 -4.06 -12.56 -15.71
N GLN A 30 -2.80 -12.93 -15.45
CA GLN A 30 -1.69 -12.00 -15.23
C GLN A 30 -0.39 -12.70 -15.63
N ASN A 31 0.43 -12.06 -16.47
CA ASN A 31 1.68 -12.57 -17.06
C ASN A 31 2.82 -12.83 -16.03
N GLU A 32 2.51 -13.37 -14.86
CA GLU A 32 3.50 -13.68 -13.83
C GLU A 32 3.94 -15.14 -13.94
N PHE A 33 5.23 -15.32 -14.24
CA PHE A 33 5.90 -16.62 -14.18
C PHE A 33 6.09 -17.02 -12.71
N CYS A 34 5.41 -18.09 -12.28
CA CYS A 34 5.51 -18.62 -10.91
C CYS A 34 6.36 -19.91 -10.86
N PRO A 35 7.69 -19.82 -10.62
CA PRO A 35 8.60 -20.97 -10.70
C PRO A 35 8.32 -22.09 -9.69
N PHE A 36 7.72 -21.77 -8.54
CA PHE A 36 7.40 -22.74 -7.49
C PHE A 36 5.90 -23.10 -7.43
N GLY A 37 5.17 -22.80 -8.50
CA GLY A 37 3.73 -23.03 -8.62
C GLY A 37 2.87 -21.95 -7.98
N LYS A 38 1.56 -22.03 -8.20
CA LYS A 38 0.57 -21.07 -7.68
C LYS A 38 -0.04 -21.54 -6.36
N GLY A 39 -0.25 -20.59 -5.46
CA GLY A 39 -1.12 -20.70 -4.30
C GLY A 39 -2.39 -19.87 -4.52
N ALA A 40 -3.40 -20.12 -3.69
CA ALA A 40 -4.61 -19.32 -3.63
C ALA A 40 -4.86 -18.93 -2.17
N SER A 41 -5.28 -17.70 -1.96
CA SER A 41 -5.72 -17.16 -0.68
C SER A 41 -7.14 -16.63 -0.81
N GLN A 42 -7.95 -16.74 0.24
CA GLN A 42 -9.20 -16.00 0.34
C GLN A 42 -8.90 -14.67 1.02
N GLU A 43 -9.18 -13.58 0.33
CA GLU A 43 -8.99 -12.22 0.82
C GLU A 43 -10.32 -11.47 0.84
N VAL A 44 -10.41 -10.40 1.63
CA VAL A 44 -11.60 -9.54 1.67
C VAL A 44 -11.82 -8.93 0.28
N ASP A 45 -13.06 -9.02 -0.22
CA ASP A 45 -13.44 -8.36 -1.47
C ASP A 45 -13.90 -6.93 -1.21
N TYR A 46 -12.97 -5.99 -1.36
CA TYR A 46 -13.24 -4.55 -1.23
C TYR A 46 -14.03 -3.95 -2.40
N SER A 47 -14.28 -4.70 -3.50
CA SER A 47 -14.98 -4.16 -4.67
C SER A 47 -16.49 -4.01 -4.48
N SER A 48 -17.05 -4.75 -3.52
CA SER A 48 -18.49 -4.85 -3.28
C SER A 48 -18.87 -4.55 -1.83
N PRO A 49 -18.60 -3.32 -1.32
CA PRO A 49 -18.96 -2.95 0.04
C PRO A 49 -20.48 -2.80 0.20
N VAL A 50 -20.95 -3.02 1.44
CA VAL A 50 -22.31 -2.71 1.88
C VAL A 50 -22.26 -1.61 2.92
N ILE A 51 -22.99 -0.51 2.67
CA ILE A 51 -23.05 0.64 3.56
C ILE A 51 -24.36 0.65 4.33
N ILE A 52 -24.24 0.84 5.65
CA ILE A 52 -25.33 0.77 6.62
C ILE A 52 -25.41 2.13 7.33
N SER A 53 -26.63 2.64 7.50
CA SER A 53 -26.89 3.86 8.28
C SER A 53 -26.89 3.60 9.78
N SER A 54 -26.87 4.66 10.60
CA SER A 54 -26.97 4.59 12.06
C SER A 54 -28.19 3.81 12.59
N ASN A 55 -29.24 3.68 11.77
CA ASN A 55 -30.46 2.92 12.11
C ASN A 55 -30.39 1.45 11.67
N ASN A 56 -29.19 0.94 11.36
CA ASN A 56 -28.92 -0.41 10.88
C ASN A 56 -29.62 -0.79 9.56
N ASN A 57 -29.98 0.22 8.75
CA ASN A 57 -30.58 0.02 7.43
C ASN A 57 -29.53 0.18 6.33
N ILE A 58 -29.52 -0.76 5.38
CA ILE A 58 -28.75 -0.64 4.14
C ILE A 58 -29.28 0.58 3.37
N ILE A 59 -28.39 1.51 3.04
CA ILE A 59 -28.79 2.73 2.33
C ILE A 59 -29.04 2.45 0.83
N PRO A 60 -29.87 3.25 0.15
CA PRO A 60 -30.16 3.04 -1.28
C PRO A 60 -28.91 2.99 -2.16
N THR A 61 -28.91 2.13 -3.18
CA THR A 61 -27.74 1.92 -4.07
C THR A 61 -27.21 3.21 -4.70
N ARG A 62 -28.08 4.17 -5.04
CA ARG A 62 -27.67 5.47 -5.58
C ARG A 62 -26.84 6.27 -4.58
N GLU A 63 -27.26 6.26 -3.32
CA GLU A 63 -26.57 6.95 -2.21
C GLU A 63 -25.24 6.26 -1.90
N GLN A 64 -25.20 4.92 -1.88
CA GLN A 64 -23.96 4.15 -1.75
C GLN A 64 -22.93 4.56 -2.81
N LYS A 65 -23.34 4.60 -4.09
CA LYS A 65 -22.44 4.98 -5.18
C LYS A 65 -21.89 6.40 -5.03
N ALA A 66 -22.74 7.35 -4.63
CA ALA A 66 -22.31 8.73 -4.40
C ALA A 66 -21.33 8.84 -3.23
N LEU A 67 -21.63 8.18 -2.10
CA LEU A 67 -20.76 8.18 -0.92
C LEU A 67 -19.41 7.52 -1.23
N LEU A 68 -19.41 6.37 -1.92
CA LEU A 68 -18.19 5.69 -2.35
C LEU A 68 -17.37 6.55 -3.31
N ALA A 69 -17.98 7.25 -4.27
CA ALA A 69 -17.26 8.15 -5.16
C ALA A 69 -16.57 9.29 -4.38
N SER A 70 -17.28 9.92 -3.44
CA SER A 70 -16.72 10.96 -2.58
C SER A 70 -15.59 10.44 -1.68
N SER A 71 -15.75 9.23 -1.11
CA SER A 71 -14.71 8.60 -0.27
C SER A 71 -13.43 8.25 -1.06
N ARG A 72 -13.59 7.84 -2.33
CA ARG A 72 -12.45 7.58 -3.25
C ARG A 72 -11.74 8.87 -3.64
N HIS A 73 -12.50 9.94 -3.87
CA HIS A 73 -11.93 11.26 -4.14
C HIS A 73 -11.16 11.78 -2.92
N PHE A 74 -11.74 11.67 -1.73
CA PHE A 74 -11.09 12.02 -0.47
C PHE A 74 -9.78 11.25 -0.25
N SER A 75 -9.82 9.92 -0.33
CA SER A 75 -8.63 9.06 -0.12
C SER A 75 -7.51 9.37 -1.11
N SER A 76 -7.86 9.56 -2.39
CA SER A 76 -6.89 9.97 -3.42
C SER A 76 -6.32 11.36 -3.13
N GLY A 77 -7.15 12.29 -2.65
CA GLY A 77 -6.73 13.64 -2.26
C GLY A 77 -5.68 13.62 -1.15
N VAL A 78 -5.96 12.91 -0.05
CA VAL A 78 -5.04 12.78 1.09
C VAL A 78 -3.68 12.20 0.67
N ILE A 79 -3.68 11.13 -0.14
CA ILE A 79 -2.44 10.52 -0.63
C ILE A 79 -1.69 11.47 -1.57
N ASN A 80 -2.40 12.14 -2.48
CA ASN A 80 -1.78 13.09 -3.40
C ASN A 80 -1.18 14.29 -2.67
N GLU A 81 -1.89 14.89 -1.70
CA GLU A 81 -1.37 16.02 -0.92
C GLU A 81 -0.08 15.65 -0.17
N THR A 82 0.02 14.39 0.28
CA THR A 82 1.27 13.87 0.88
C THR A 82 2.40 13.83 -0.13
N TYR A 83 2.14 13.29 -1.33
CA TYR A 83 3.14 13.25 -2.42
C TYR A 83 3.50 14.65 -2.91
N ASP A 84 2.55 15.56 -3.03
CA ASP A 84 2.77 16.93 -3.47
C ASP A 84 3.64 17.69 -2.45
N SER A 85 3.46 17.43 -1.16
CA SER A 85 4.34 17.94 -0.10
C SER A 85 5.76 17.36 -0.18
N ALA A 86 5.89 16.06 -0.44
CA ALA A 86 7.19 15.43 -0.65
C ALA A 86 7.89 15.97 -1.90
N GLU A 87 7.14 16.25 -2.95
CA GLU A 87 7.61 16.81 -4.22
C GLU A 87 8.09 18.25 -4.03
N TYR A 88 7.33 19.06 -3.30
CA TYR A 88 7.76 20.40 -2.93
C TYR A 88 9.10 20.38 -2.18
N LEU A 89 9.30 19.41 -1.29
CA LEU A 89 10.55 19.24 -0.52
C LEU A 89 11.75 18.80 -1.36
N CYS A 90 11.54 18.26 -2.57
CA CYS A 90 12.64 18.00 -3.50
C CYS A 90 13.32 19.30 -3.95
N GLU A 91 12.55 20.40 -4.04
CA GLU A 91 13.01 21.69 -4.55
C GLU A 91 13.26 22.69 -3.42
N ASN A 92 12.45 22.65 -2.37
CA ASN A 92 12.43 23.58 -1.27
C ASN A 92 12.78 22.81 0.00
N LYS A 93 13.94 23.06 0.60
CA LYS A 93 14.46 22.25 1.72
C LYS A 93 13.58 22.25 2.98
N GLU A 94 12.56 23.10 3.05
CA GLU A 94 11.67 23.30 4.18
C GLU A 94 10.25 23.63 3.73
N LEU A 95 9.24 23.29 4.54
CA LEU A 95 7.84 23.61 4.31
C LEU A 95 7.45 24.96 4.92
N SER A 96 6.46 25.62 4.32
CA SER A 96 5.79 26.75 4.96
C SER A 96 4.97 26.29 6.19
N ILE A 97 4.64 27.22 7.09
CA ILE A 97 3.77 26.94 8.24
C ILE A 97 2.41 26.39 7.79
N GLU A 98 1.86 26.90 6.70
CA GLU A 98 0.58 26.45 6.15
C GLU A 98 0.66 25.00 5.64
N GLN A 99 1.72 24.67 4.89
CA GLN A 99 1.96 23.31 4.41
C GLN A 99 2.20 22.34 5.56
N TYR A 100 2.91 22.79 6.60
CA TYR A 100 3.08 22.02 7.81
C TYR A 100 1.72 21.70 8.47
N GLN A 101 0.87 22.70 8.69
CA GLN A 101 -0.46 22.50 9.27
C GLN A 101 -1.34 21.56 8.43
N GLN A 102 -1.26 21.66 7.11
CA GLN A 102 -1.93 20.72 6.21
C GLN A 102 -1.42 19.29 6.42
N LEU A 103 -0.09 19.09 6.49
CA LEU A 103 0.48 17.77 6.77
C LEU A 103 0.11 17.23 8.15
N GLN A 104 -0.03 18.07 9.17
CA GLN A 104 -0.56 17.64 10.46
C GLN A 104 -1.99 17.10 10.33
N GLY A 105 -2.84 17.79 9.55
CA GLY A 105 -4.19 17.34 9.23
C GLY A 105 -4.20 15.99 8.51
N ILE A 106 -3.33 15.82 7.52
CA ILE A 106 -3.15 14.57 6.77
C ILE A 106 -2.66 13.43 7.68
N ALA A 107 -1.64 13.69 8.51
CA ALA A 107 -1.14 12.73 9.50
C ALA A 107 -2.25 12.26 10.44
N ASN A 108 -3.07 13.20 10.91
CA ASN A 108 -4.22 12.91 11.75
C ASN A 108 -5.23 11.99 11.04
N VAL A 109 -5.48 12.20 9.75
CA VAL A 109 -6.33 11.32 8.93
C VAL A 109 -5.73 9.92 8.79
N PHE A 110 -4.44 9.78 8.51
CA PHE A 110 -3.79 8.47 8.41
C PHE A 110 -3.87 7.66 9.71
N ILE A 111 -3.72 8.33 10.84
CA ILE A 111 -3.84 7.71 12.16
C ILE A 111 -5.28 7.28 12.44
N HIS A 112 -6.24 8.21 12.34
CA HIS A 112 -7.62 7.93 12.72
C HIS A 112 -8.36 7.00 11.75
N SER A 113 -7.86 6.88 10.50
CA SER A 113 -8.36 5.89 9.56
C SER A 113 -7.88 4.46 9.85
N GLY A 114 -6.89 4.29 10.73
CA GLY A 114 -6.20 3.01 10.93
C GLY A 114 -5.41 2.56 9.70
N ALA A 115 -5.11 3.49 8.77
CA ALA A 115 -4.09 3.30 7.74
C ALA A 115 -2.71 3.11 8.37
N VAL A 116 -2.47 3.78 9.49
CA VAL A 116 -1.32 3.61 10.37
C VAL A 116 -1.81 2.99 11.67
N PHE A 117 -1.18 1.89 12.09
CA PHE A 117 -1.47 1.29 13.37
C PHE A 117 -0.71 2.02 14.49
N PRO A 118 -1.26 2.14 15.71
CA PRO A 118 -0.58 2.80 16.83
C PRO A 118 0.71 2.13 17.26
N TRP A 119 0.94 0.89 16.82
CA TRP A 119 2.08 0.08 17.20
C TRP A 119 2.79 -0.45 15.96
N ALA A 120 4.11 -0.33 15.95
CA ALA A 120 5.00 -0.85 14.92
C ALA A 120 6.05 -1.77 15.54
N TRP A 121 6.42 -2.83 14.82
CA TRP A 121 7.56 -3.67 15.21
C TRP A 121 8.86 -3.00 14.79
N THR A 122 9.80 -2.90 15.72
CA THR A 122 11.18 -2.50 15.44
C THR A 122 11.94 -3.60 14.71
N GLU A 123 13.06 -3.23 14.08
CA GLU A 123 14.04 -4.18 13.53
C GLU A 123 14.53 -5.20 14.57
N ASN A 124 14.55 -4.80 15.85
CA ASN A 124 14.94 -5.65 16.98
C ASN A 124 13.79 -6.54 17.49
N GLY A 125 12.66 -6.60 16.79
CA GLY A 125 11.50 -7.42 17.16
C GLY A 125 10.76 -6.94 18.41
N LYS A 126 10.95 -5.69 18.83
CA LYS A 126 10.18 -5.07 19.92
C LYS A 126 9.01 -4.27 19.37
N LEU A 127 7.85 -4.40 20.00
CA LEU A 127 6.69 -3.56 19.71
C LEU A 127 6.93 -2.17 20.31
N GLN A 128 6.83 -1.12 19.50
CA GLN A 128 6.92 0.27 19.92
C GLN A 128 5.74 1.07 19.38
N ARG A 129 5.44 2.21 20.00
CA ARG A 129 4.42 3.12 19.46
C ARG A 129 4.90 3.66 18.11
N ASP A 130 3.98 3.74 17.17
CA ASP A 130 4.27 4.21 15.82
C ASP A 130 4.78 5.67 15.85
N PRO A 131 5.83 6.02 15.08
CA PRO A 131 6.42 7.35 15.10
C PRO A 131 5.43 8.47 14.79
N LEU A 132 4.45 8.25 13.90
CA LEU A 132 3.46 9.27 13.56
C LEU A 132 2.52 9.55 14.73
N HIS A 133 2.19 8.52 15.52
CA HIS A 133 1.34 8.67 16.71
C HIS A 133 2.05 9.47 17.80
N LEU A 134 3.33 9.16 18.06
CA LEU A 134 4.15 9.94 18.99
C LEU A 134 4.33 11.38 18.51
N ALA A 135 4.58 11.57 17.22
CA ALA A 135 4.81 12.90 16.65
C ALA A 135 3.60 13.84 16.79
N LEU A 136 2.38 13.32 16.68
CA LEU A 136 1.17 14.12 16.92
C LEU A 136 0.97 14.46 18.40
N GLU A 137 1.32 13.57 19.33
CA GLU A 137 1.25 13.85 20.77
C GLU A 137 2.27 14.92 21.18
N ASP A 138 3.50 14.82 20.66
CA ASP A 138 4.60 15.73 20.97
C ASP A 138 4.58 17.01 20.11
N ASN A 139 3.67 17.08 19.13
CA ASN A 139 3.59 18.15 18.13
C ASN A 139 4.93 18.40 17.41
N ASP A 140 5.67 17.32 17.13
CA ASP A 140 6.99 17.35 16.51
C ASP A 140 6.88 17.39 14.99
N ALA A 141 7.21 18.54 14.42
CA ALA A 141 7.07 18.79 13.01
C ALA A 141 7.88 17.85 12.11
N GLY A 142 9.12 17.57 12.49
CA GLY A 142 10.02 16.74 11.69
C GLY A 142 9.55 15.29 11.63
N HIS A 143 9.06 14.78 12.77
CA HIS A 143 8.51 13.44 12.84
C HIS A 143 7.14 13.32 12.16
N ILE A 144 6.29 14.37 12.17
CA ILE A 144 5.03 14.37 11.41
C ILE A 144 5.30 14.27 9.90
N ILE A 145 6.23 15.11 9.39
CA ILE A 145 6.60 15.09 7.97
C ILE A 145 7.13 13.70 7.59
N THR A 146 8.11 13.20 8.35
CA THR A 146 8.74 11.89 8.09
C THR A 146 7.73 10.76 8.16
N GLY A 147 6.89 10.74 9.20
CA GLY A 147 5.90 9.69 9.39
C GLY A 147 4.85 9.69 8.29
N ALA A 148 4.28 10.85 7.94
CA ALA A 148 3.30 10.97 6.86
C ALA A 148 3.87 10.52 5.51
N PHE A 149 5.13 10.89 5.22
CA PHE A 149 5.81 10.45 4.01
C PHE A 149 6.07 8.95 3.99
N CYS A 150 6.44 8.37 5.13
CA CYS A 150 6.63 6.94 5.22
C CYS A 150 5.34 6.14 4.97
N VAL A 151 4.16 6.69 5.32
CA VAL A 151 2.85 6.07 4.99
C VAL A 151 2.68 5.87 3.48
N VAL A 152 3.23 6.79 2.67
CA VAL A 152 3.20 6.73 1.20
C VAL A 152 4.50 6.17 0.59
N GLY A 153 5.29 5.47 1.40
CA GLY A 153 6.50 4.74 0.96
C GLY A 153 7.75 5.60 0.82
N ILE A 154 7.76 6.79 1.40
CA ILE A 154 8.91 7.69 1.41
C ILE A 154 9.42 7.74 2.86
N CYS A 155 10.12 6.68 3.29
CA CYS A 155 10.46 6.48 4.70
C CYS A 155 11.84 7.01 5.07
N ASP A 156 12.78 6.99 4.13
CA ASP A 156 14.13 7.47 4.36
C ASP A 156 14.61 8.43 3.25
N ARG A 157 15.85 8.90 3.40
CA ARG A 157 16.47 9.82 2.44
C ARG A 157 16.65 9.18 1.07
N MET A 158 16.95 7.88 0.99
CA MET A 158 17.12 7.19 -0.27
C MET A 158 15.78 7.06 -0.99
N ASP A 159 14.70 6.73 -0.28
CA ASP A 159 13.34 6.70 -0.82
C ASP A 159 12.91 8.09 -1.31
N HIS A 160 13.18 9.14 -0.53
CA HIS A 160 12.87 10.52 -0.92
C HIS A 160 13.68 10.95 -2.14
N ASP A 161 14.99 10.69 -2.16
CA ASP A 161 15.86 10.98 -3.31
C ASP A 161 15.42 10.21 -4.57
N GLN A 162 14.93 8.98 -4.42
CA GLN A 162 14.39 8.18 -5.50
C GLN A 162 13.06 8.76 -6.01
N PHE A 163 12.15 9.08 -5.10
CA PHE A 163 10.90 9.76 -5.43
C PHE A 163 11.15 11.08 -6.16
N CYS A 164 12.12 11.90 -5.70
CA CYS A 164 12.47 13.14 -6.36
C CYS A 164 12.97 12.94 -7.80
N LYS A 165 13.54 11.77 -8.13
CA LYS A 165 14.02 11.43 -9.49
C LYS A 165 12.92 10.86 -10.38
N ASN A 166 12.11 9.94 -9.87
CA ASN A 166 11.17 9.16 -10.68
C ASN A 166 9.72 9.65 -10.58
N LYS A 167 9.39 10.43 -9.54
CA LYS A 167 8.04 10.92 -9.22
C LYS A 167 7.00 9.80 -9.14
N GLU A 168 7.44 8.59 -8.76
CA GLU A 168 6.56 7.43 -8.68
C GLU A 168 5.62 7.52 -7.48
N ARG A 169 4.32 7.34 -7.73
CA ARG A 169 3.25 7.41 -6.71
C ARG A 169 2.66 6.02 -6.45
N ALA A 170 3.49 5.06 -6.06
CA ALA A 170 3.13 3.65 -5.94
C ALA A 170 1.92 3.40 -5.00
N TYR A 171 1.76 4.22 -3.96
CA TYR A 171 0.74 4.03 -2.94
C TYR A 171 -0.65 4.54 -3.35
N LEU A 172 -0.78 5.25 -4.48
CA LEU A 172 -2.08 5.56 -5.09
C LEU A 172 -2.85 4.31 -5.56
N LYS A 173 -2.20 3.15 -5.61
CA LYS A 173 -2.81 1.86 -5.95
C LYS A 173 -2.83 0.88 -4.77
N ASN A 174 -2.43 1.31 -3.57
CA ASN A 174 -2.43 0.44 -2.40
C ASN A 174 -3.87 0.29 -1.89
N GLU A 175 -4.56 -0.77 -2.33
CA GLU A 175 -5.97 -1.02 -2.00
C GLU A 175 -6.20 -1.01 -0.48
N LYS A 176 -5.30 -1.60 0.31
CA LYS A 176 -5.47 -1.68 1.77
C LYS A 176 -5.45 -0.28 2.40
N LEU A 177 -4.47 0.55 2.04
CA LEU A 177 -4.37 1.93 2.51
C LEU A 177 -5.60 2.75 2.09
N ILE A 178 -5.97 2.67 0.81
CA ILE A 178 -7.09 3.42 0.24
C ILE A 178 -8.40 3.03 0.92
N ASN A 179 -8.63 1.74 1.15
CA ASN A 179 -9.86 1.27 1.79
C ASN A 179 -9.95 1.72 3.25
N LYS A 180 -8.83 1.81 3.99
CA LYS A 180 -8.84 2.42 5.33
C LYS A 180 -9.28 3.88 5.32
N LEU A 181 -8.80 4.66 4.35
CA LEU A 181 -9.22 6.05 4.17
C LEU A 181 -10.68 6.18 3.73
N ILE A 182 -11.17 5.24 2.91
CA ILE A 182 -12.58 5.15 2.53
C ILE A 182 -13.46 4.86 3.75
N ASP A 183 -13.09 3.85 4.54
CA ASP A 183 -13.81 3.46 5.76
C ASP A 183 -13.92 4.65 6.73
N TYR A 184 -12.81 5.35 6.93
CA TYR A 184 -12.76 6.56 7.74
C TYR A 184 -13.70 7.66 7.26
N TYR A 185 -13.68 7.95 5.94
CA TYR A 185 -14.57 8.95 5.36
C TYR A 185 -16.05 8.59 5.57
N VAL A 186 -16.41 7.33 5.30
CA VAL A 186 -17.79 6.83 5.44
C VAL A 186 -18.24 6.91 6.90
N SER A 187 -17.39 6.48 7.84
CA SER A 187 -17.63 6.58 9.28
C SER A 187 -17.85 8.02 9.73
N ASN A 188 -17.04 8.96 9.25
CA ASN A 188 -17.18 10.38 9.55
C ASN A 188 -18.47 11.00 9.01
N LYS A 189 -19.13 10.36 8.04
CA LYS A 189 -20.44 10.76 7.53
C LYS A 189 -21.60 10.09 8.28
N GLY A 190 -21.32 9.30 9.32
CA GLY A 190 -22.34 8.65 10.16
C GLY A 190 -22.85 7.32 9.59
N TYR A 191 -22.08 6.68 8.72
CA TYR A 191 -22.40 5.38 8.14
C TYR A 191 -21.35 4.34 8.50
N GLU A 192 -21.74 3.08 8.53
CA GLU A 192 -20.84 1.94 8.63
C GLU A 192 -20.64 1.32 7.24
N ILE A 193 -19.40 0.93 6.92
CA ILE A 193 -19.08 0.16 5.72
C ILE A 193 -18.63 -1.24 6.11
N THR A 194 -19.16 -2.23 5.40
CA THR A 194 -18.84 -3.64 5.62
C THR A 194 -18.46 -4.30 4.30
N TYR A 195 -17.67 -5.36 4.38
CA TYR A 195 -17.18 -6.12 3.23
C TYR A 195 -17.57 -7.59 3.39
N PRO A 196 -18.83 -7.96 3.07
CA PRO A 196 -19.36 -9.29 3.37
C PRO A 196 -18.80 -10.41 2.48
N ASN A 197 -18.16 -10.04 1.36
CA ASN A 197 -17.68 -10.98 0.36
C ASN A 197 -16.17 -11.23 0.49
N THR A 198 -15.74 -12.39 0.00
CA THR A 198 -14.32 -12.73 -0.16
C THR A 198 -14.02 -12.98 -1.63
N LYS A 199 -12.80 -12.62 -2.05
CA LYS A 199 -12.25 -12.91 -3.37
C LYS A 199 -11.09 -13.89 -3.25
N THR A 200 -10.98 -14.80 -4.22
CA THR A 200 -9.82 -15.68 -4.32
C THR A 200 -8.71 -14.95 -5.05
N VAL A 201 -7.57 -14.76 -4.39
CA VAL A 201 -6.37 -14.15 -4.95
C VAL A 201 -5.33 -15.23 -5.18
N SER A 202 -4.83 -15.33 -6.40
CA SER A 202 -3.72 -16.23 -6.75
C SER A 202 -2.38 -15.55 -6.52
N TYR A 203 -1.43 -16.27 -5.94
CA TYR A 203 -0.06 -15.78 -5.72
C TYR A 203 0.98 -16.82 -6.16
N CYS A 204 2.19 -16.38 -6.50
CA CYS A 204 3.31 -17.29 -6.72
C CYS A 204 3.83 -17.80 -5.38
N LYS A 205 3.93 -19.12 -5.21
CA LYS A 205 4.53 -19.72 -4.01
C LYS A 205 6.01 -19.34 -3.93
N GLY A 206 6.48 -19.08 -2.71
CA GLY A 206 7.90 -19.00 -2.41
C GLY A 206 8.54 -20.38 -2.27
N PRO A 207 9.88 -20.48 -2.27
CA PRO A 207 10.57 -21.71 -1.93
C PRO A 207 10.15 -22.18 -0.52
N LYS A 208 9.86 -23.48 -0.37
CA LYS A 208 9.66 -24.09 0.95
C LYS A 208 11.05 -24.25 1.60
N TRP A 209 11.24 -23.62 2.76
CA TRP A 209 12.43 -23.76 3.59
C TRP A 209 12.25 -24.92 4.57
#